data_AF-A0A7C3EZG2-F1
#
_entry.id   AF-A0A7C3EZG2-F1
#
_cell.length_a   1.000
_cell.length_b   1.000
_cell.length_c   1.000
_cell.angle_alpha   90.00
_cell.angle_beta   90.00
_cell.angle_gamma   90.00
#
_symmetry.space_group_name_H-M   'P 1'
#
loop_
_entity.id
_entity.type
_entity.pdbx_description
1 polymer ?
#
loop_
_entity_poly.entity_id
_entity_poly.type
_entity_poly.pdbx_seq_one_letter_code
_entity_poly.pdbx_strand_id
1 'polypeptide(L)'
;MVPGRGKRERRIAYLESVAGYWVCIVFRGGWIDGISMARVKGAHEVLEGWLEGLKYFVELAGVALGAAVAGELGPAGVEGLARWLRASGKALQDLGAANRRAASAITEGIRRYIDGEGRAERRAP
;
A
#
# COMPACT_ATOMS: atom_id res chain seq x y z
N MET A 1 -17.68 34.74 7.94
CA MET A 1 -17.35 33.55 8.77
C MET A 1 -17.25 32.38 7.80
N VAL A 2 -16.04 31.95 7.44
CA VAL A 2 -15.84 30.87 6.48
C VAL A 2 -16.13 29.54 7.19
N PRO A 3 -17.11 28.74 6.74
CA PRO A 3 -17.45 27.50 7.41
C PRO A 3 -16.31 26.50 7.23
N GLY A 4 -15.81 26.00 8.37
CA GLY A 4 -15.06 24.75 8.49
C GLY A 4 -13.74 24.69 7.73
N ARG A 5 -12.63 24.80 8.47
CA ARG A 5 -11.40 24.07 8.15
C ARG A 5 -11.79 22.58 8.20
N GLY A 6 -12.31 22.06 7.08
CA GLY A 6 -12.74 20.68 6.97
C GLY A 6 -11.60 19.79 7.45
N LYS A 7 -11.89 18.84 8.34
CA LYS A 7 -10.98 17.74 8.66
C LYS A 7 -10.47 17.22 7.32
N ARG A 8 -9.22 17.54 6.93
CA ARG A 8 -8.62 16.97 5.71
C ARG A 8 -8.80 15.47 5.85
N GLU A 9 -9.59 14.87 4.96
CA GLU A 9 -9.82 13.43 4.97
C GLU A 9 -8.45 12.75 4.91
N ARG A 10 -8.12 12.04 5.98
CA ARG A 10 -6.79 11.46 6.15
C ARG A 10 -6.55 10.43 5.06
N ARG A 11 -5.42 10.55 4.35
CA ARG A 11 -4.99 9.54 3.39
C ARG A 11 -4.20 8.45 4.07
N ILE A 12 -4.51 7.20 3.75
CA ILE A 12 -3.82 6.03 4.26
C ILE A 12 -3.38 5.21 3.06
N ALA A 13 -2.08 4.96 2.94
CA ALA A 13 -1.57 3.98 2.00
C ALA A 13 -1.66 2.60 2.63
N TYR A 14 -2.27 1.65 1.94
CA TYR A 14 -2.25 0.24 2.29
C TYR A 14 -1.28 -0.50 1.37
N LEU A 15 -0.33 -1.21 1.96
CA LEU A 15 0.65 -2.00 1.25
C LEU A 15 0.34 -3.48 1.38
N GLU A 16 0.46 -4.24 0.31
CA GLU A 16 0.36 -5.70 0.34
C GLU A 16 1.26 -6.34 -0.71
N SER A 17 1.69 -7.58 -0.46
CA SER A 17 2.40 -8.39 -1.45
C SER A 17 1.43 -9.32 -2.18
N VAL A 18 1.46 -9.28 -3.50
CA VAL A 18 0.59 -10.04 -4.41
C VAL A 18 1.42 -10.61 -5.55
N ALA A 19 1.58 -11.93 -5.58
CA ALA A 19 2.21 -12.66 -6.69
C ALA A 19 3.59 -12.11 -7.13
N GLY A 20 4.41 -11.69 -6.17
CA GLY A 20 5.75 -11.12 -6.42
C GLY A 20 5.75 -9.62 -6.77
N TYR A 21 4.62 -8.94 -6.57
CA TYR A 21 4.50 -7.49 -6.66
C TYR A 21 4.11 -6.92 -5.32
N TRP A 22 4.62 -5.73 -5.02
CA TRP A 22 4.04 -4.89 -3.97
C TRP A 22 2.97 -4.00 -4.58
N VAL A 23 1.83 -3.95 -3.91
CA VAL A 23 0.66 -3.17 -4.28
C VAL A 23 0.43 -2.12 -3.21
N CYS A 24 0.35 -0.86 -3.61
CA CYS A 24 0.01 0.28 -2.76
C CYS A 24 -1.35 0.83 -3.17
N ILE A 25 -2.30 0.84 -2.24
CA ILE A 25 -3.65 1.39 -2.43
C ILE A 25 -3.81 2.59 -1.51
N VAL A 26 -4.05 3.77 -2.06
CA VAL A 26 -4.24 4.99 -1.28
C VAL A 26 -5.72 5.23 -1.06
N PHE A 27 -6.14 5.22 0.21
CA PHE A 27 -7.51 5.49 0.62
C PHE A 27 -7.68 6.91 1.14
N ARG A 28 -8.83 7.53 0.85
CA ARG A 28 -9.30 8.81 1.42
C ARG A 28 -10.77 8.71 1.80
N GLY A 29 -11.08 8.71 3.09
CA GLY A 29 -12.47 8.72 3.57
C GLY A 29 -13.34 7.55 3.09
N GLY A 30 -12.74 6.41 2.69
CA GLY A 30 -13.45 5.26 2.12
C GLY A 30 -13.32 5.12 0.60
N TRP A 31 -12.83 6.16 -0.09
CA TRP A 31 -12.56 6.16 -1.52
C TRP A 31 -11.12 5.74 -1.82
N ILE A 32 -10.89 5.27 -3.04
CA ILE A 32 -9.56 4.97 -3.56
C ILE A 32 -9.10 6.17 -4.39
N ASP A 33 -8.06 6.86 -3.92
CA ASP A 33 -7.44 7.99 -4.62
C ASP A 33 -6.35 7.52 -5.61
N GLY A 34 -5.84 6.29 -5.45
CA GLY A 34 -4.86 5.72 -6.36
C GLY A 34 -4.43 4.30 -6.02
N ILE A 35 -3.96 3.58 -7.03
CA ILE A 35 -3.33 2.26 -6.92
C ILE A 35 -2.00 2.34 -7.66
N SER A 36 -0.93 1.86 -7.03
CA SER A 36 0.40 1.72 -7.62
C SER A 36 0.89 0.30 -7.38
N MET A 37 1.64 -0.26 -8.32
CA MET A 37 2.19 -1.60 -8.22
C MET A 37 3.62 -1.60 -8.73
N ALA A 38 4.52 -2.25 -8.01
CA ALA A 38 5.91 -2.41 -8.39
C ALA A 38 6.33 -3.86 -8.21
N ARG A 39 7.12 -4.38 -9.16
CA ARG A 39 7.76 -5.69 -8.99
C ARG A 39 8.97 -5.49 -8.10
N VAL A 40 8.94 -6.06 -6.90
CA VAL A 40 9.99 -5.83 -5.90
C VAL A 40 10.76 -7.12 -5.66
N LYS A 41 12.10 -7.03 -5.73
CA LYS A 41 13.03 -8.10 -5.34
C LYS A 41 13.80 -7.66 -4.10
N GLY A 42 13.15 -7.76 -2.93
CA GLY A 42 13.78 -7.59 -1.62
C GLY A 42 14.17 -6.16 -1.21
N ALA A 43 14.51 -6.06 0.09
CA ALA A 43 14.95 -4.92 0.91
C ALA A 43 13.92 -3.82 1.22
N HIS A 44 13.97 -3.35 2.48
CA HIS A 44 13.09 -2.28 2.98
C HIS A 44 13.40 -0.92 2.35
N GLU A 45 14.66 -0.65 1.95
CA GLU A 45 15.02 0.65 1.36
C GLU A 45 14.29 0.90 0.03
N VAL A 46 13.96 -0.18 -0.69
CA VAL A 46 13.16 -0.11 -1.93
C VAL A 46 11.72 0.35 -1.63
N LEU A 47 11.21 0.05 -0.43
CA LEU A 47 9.88 0.49 0.00
C LEU A 47 9.82 1.98 0.25
N GLU A 48 10.83 2.52 0.93
CA GLU A 48 10.88 3.94 1.30
C GLU A 48 10.95 4.81 0.06
N GLY A 49 11.89 4.53 -0.85
CA GLY A 49 12.02 5.26 -2.11
C GLY A 49 10.77 5.14 -3.00
N TRP A 50 10.13 3.97 -3.03
CA TRP A 50 8.87 3.81 -3.76
C TRP A 50 7.74 4.64 -3.16
N LEU A 51 7.60 4.65 -1.83
CA LEU A 51 6.61 5.44 -1.12
C LEU A 51 6.84 6.94 -1.32
N GLU A 52 8.07 7.43 -1.24
CA GLU A 52 8.42 8.83 -1.51
C GLU A 52 8.09 9.26 -2.94
N GLY A 53 8.26 8.34 -3.90
CA GLY A 53 7.90 8.56 -5.30
C GLY A 53 6.38 8.64 -5.55
N LEU A 54 5.53 8.26 -4.59
CA LEU A 54 4.08 8.39 -4.74
C LEU A 54 3.68 9.86 -4.68
N LYS A 55 2.90 10.33 -5.67
CA LYS A 55 2.33 11.69 -5.72
C LYS A 55 1.67 12.13 -4.41
N TYR A 56 1.10 11.19 -3.67
CA TYR A 56 0.35 11.45 -2.44
C TYR A 56 1.18 11.35 -1.16
N PHE A 57 2.47 11.04 -1.22
CA PHE A 57 3.27 10.73 -0.03
C PHE A 57 3.21 11.83 1.03
N VAL A 58 3.38 13.09 0.62
CA VAL A 58 3.32 14.26 1.51
C VAL A 58 1.95 14.47 2.17
N GLU A 59 0.89 13.89 1.60
CA GLU A 59 -0.48 13.99 2.09
C GLU A 59 -0.91 12.77 2.92
N LEU A 60 -0.09 11.72 2.99
CA LEU A 60 -0.38 10.54 3.79
C LEU A 60 -0.35 10.88 5.27
N ALA A 61 -1.40 10.47 5.99
CA ALA A 61 -1.40 10.45 7.45
C ALA A 61 -0.65 9.22 8.00
N GLY A 62 -0.57 8.14 7.21
CA GLY A 62 0.10 6.93 7.62
C GLY A 62 0.01 5.82 6.59
N VAL A 63 0.61 4.70 6.95
CA VAL A 63 0.68 3.47 6.17
C VAL A 63 0.08 2.34 6.98
N ALA A 64 -0.65 1.46 6.30
CA ALA A 64 -1.11 0.19 6.81
C ALA A 64 -0.48 -0.95 6.02
N LEU A 65 -0.16 -2.06 6.70
CA LEU A 65 0.42 -3.24 6.08
C LEU A 65 -0.59 -4.37 6.01
N GLY A 66 -0.57 -5.05 4.88
CA GLY A 66 -1.12 -6.37 4.69
C GLY A 66 -0.24 -7.46 5.28
N ALA A 67 -0.80 -8.65 5.41
CA ALA A 67 -0.14 -9.74 6.12
C ALA A 67 1.09 -10.26 5.35
N ALA A 68 1.01 -10.32 4.02
CA ALA A 68 2.10 -10.86 3.22
C ALA A 68 3.28 -9.90 3.20
N VAL A 69 3.05 -8.60 2.97
CA VAL A 69 4.14 -7.61 3.01
C VAL A 69 4.74 -7.49 4.42
N ALA A 70 3.94 -7.55 5.48
CA ALA A 70 4.47 -7.55 6.85
C ALA A 70 5.34 -8.78 7.14
N GLY A 71 4.94 -9.95 6.61
CA GLY A 71 5.73 -11.18 6.67
C GLY A 71 7.06 -11.08 5.91
N GLU A 72 7.06 -10.47 4.72
CA GLU A 72 8.27 -10.25 3.92
C GLU A 72 9.25 -9.27 4.56
N LEU A 73 8.75 -8.22 5.19
CA LEU A 73 9.57 -7.25 5.92
C LEU A 73 10.14 -7.84 7.22
N GLY A 74 9.40 -8.75 7.86
CA GLY A 74 9.72 -9.29 9.18
C GLY A 74 9.69 -8.23 10.30
N PRO A 75 9.91 -8.63 11.56
CA PRO A 75 9.80 -7.72 12.69
C PRO A 75 10.73 -6.50 12.61
N ALA A 76 11.99 -6.73 12.23
CA ALA A 76 12.99 -5.67 12.11
C ALA A 76 12.66 -4.68 10.97
N GLY A 77 12.17 -5.18 9.83
CA GLY A 77 11.76 -4.33 8.71
C GLY A 77 10.51 -3.51 9.03
N VAL A 78 9.53 -4.10 9.71
CA VAL A 78 8.34 -3.39 10.19
C VAL A 78 8.71 -2.30 11.20
N GLU A 79 9.63 -2.57 12.11
CA GLU A 79 10.13 -1.56 13.07
C GLU A 79 10.90 -0.44 12.36
N GLY A 80 11.78 -0.77 11.41
CA GLY A 80 12.51 0.18 10.58
C GLY A 80 11.56 1.12 9.84
N LEU A 81 10.58 0.55 9.14
CA LEU A 81 9.54 1.33 8.44
C LEU A 81 8.76 2.23 9.40
N ALA A 82 8.36 1.71 10.58
CA ALA A 82 7.65 2.50 11.57
C ALA A 82 8.49 3.70 12.05
N ARG A 83 9.79 3.51 12.23
CA ARG A 83 10.74 4.57 12.64
C ARG A 83 10.89 5.62 11.54
N TRP A 84 11.08 5.20 10.29
CA TRP A 84 11.18 6.09 9.13
C TRP A 84 9.90 6.91 8.90
N LEU A 85 8.73 6.26 8.97
CA LEU A 85 7.44 6.95 8.87
C LEU A 85 7.30 8.02 9.95
N ARG A 86 7.71 7.70 11.19
CA ARG A 86 7.65 8.62 12.32
C ARG A 86 8.57 9.83 12.13
N ALA A 87 9.77 9.63 11.58
CA ALA A 87 10.68 10.72 11.20
C ALA A 87 10.07 11.65 10.14
N SER A 88 9.19 11.11 9.29
CA SER A 88 8.44 11.83 8.25
C SER A 88 7.08 12.37 8.69
N GLY A 89 6.77 12.36 9.99
CA GLY A 89 5.51 12.83 10.56
C GLY A 89 4.29 11.95 10.27
N LYS A 90 4.52 10.67 9.93
CA LYS A 90 3.50 9.66 9.57
C LYS A 90 3.49 8.53 10.60
N ALA A 91 2.45 7.69 10.55
CA ALA A 91 2.33 6.53 11.42
C ALA A 91 2.16 5.23 10.64
N LEU A 92 2.73 4.15 11.18
CA LEU A 92 2.25 2.80 10.90
C LEU A 92 0.96 2.58 11.69
N GLN A 93 -0.13 2.21 11.02
CA GLN A 93 -1.47 2.15 11.62
C GLN A 93 -2.35 1.08 10.97
N ASP A 94 -3.48 0.79 11.62
CA ASP A 94 -4.49 -0.11 11.07
C ASP A 94 -5.33 0.54 9.96
N LEU A 95 -5.69 -0.25 8.97
CA LEU A 95 -6.66 0.13 7.95
C LEU A 95 -8.09 -0.13 8.44
N GLY A 96 -9.03 0.80 8.26
CA GLY A 96 -10.43 0.57 8.65
C GLY A 96 -11.07 -0.65 7.97
N ALA A 97 -12.03 -1.32 8.61
CA ALA A 97 -12.61 -2.57 8.12
C ALA A 97 -13.22 -2.49 6.71
N ALA A 98 -13.87 -1.37 6.37
CA ALA A 98 -14.41 -1.15 5.03
C ALA A 98 -13.29 -1.10 3.97
N ASN A 99 -12.23 -0.32 4.23
CA ASN A 99 -11.07 -0.22 3.34
C ASN A 99 -10.30 -1.54 3.26
N ARG A 100 -10.21 -2.32 4.35
CA ARG A 100 -9.64 -3.67 4.33
C ARG A 100 -10.38 -4.61 3.37
N ARG A 101 -11.72 -4.57 3.38
CA ARG A 101 -12.53 -5.37 2.43
C ARG A 101 -12.28 -4.93 0.98
N ALA A 102 -12.24 -3.62 0.73
CA ALA A 102 -11.93 -3.10 -0.60
C ALA A 102 -10.52 -3.50 -1.06
N ALA A 103 -9.52 -3.33 -0.19
CA ALA A 103 -8.14 -3.73 -0.47
C ALA A 103 -8.03 -5.22 -0.78
N SER A 104 -8.69 -6.07 0.01
CA SER A 104 -8.74 -7.52 -0.21
C SER A 104 -9.31 -7.87 -1.59
N ALA A 105 -10.45 -7.28 -1.97
CA ALA A 105 -11.05 -7.49 -3.28
C ALA A 105 -10.13 -7.06 -4.44
N ILE A 106 -9.44 -5.92 -4.29
CA ILE A 106 -8.48 -5.41 -5.28
C ILE A 106 -7.28 -6.35 -5.41
N THR A 107 -6.67 -6.72 -4.29
CA THR A 107 -5.48 -7.60 -4.27
C THR A 107 -5.79 -8.98 -4.84
N GLU A 108 -7.01 -9.49 -4.61
CA GLU A 108 -7.47 -10.75 -5.20
C GLU A 108 -7.71 -10.62 -6.71
N GLY A 109 -8.27 -9.49 -7.16
CA GLY A 109 -8.39 -9.19 -8.58
C GLY A 109 -7.03 -9.12 -9.29
N ILE A 110 -6.06 -8.43 -8.67
CA ILE A 110 -4.67 -8.34 -9.18
C ILE A 110 -4.02 -9.73 -9.24
N ARG A 111 -4.18 -10.56 -8.21
CA ARG A 111 -3.66 -11.93 -8.20
C ARG A 111 -4.20 -12.74 -9.38
N ARG A 112 -5.52 -12.75 -9.58
CA ARG A 112 -6.17 -13.47 -10.69
C ARG A 112 -5.70 -12.97 -12.05
N TYR A 113 -5.51 -11.65 -12.19
CA TYR A 113 -4.98 -11.06 -13.41
C TYR A 113 -3.59 -11.59 -13.71
N ILE A 114 -2.66 -11.51 -12.76
CA ILE A 114 -1.28 -11.98 -12.91
C ILE A 114 -1.23 -13.49 -13.18
N ASP A 115 -1.99 -14.28 -12.43
CA ASP A 115 -2.06 -15.73 -12.61
C ASP A 115 -2.68 -16.11 -13.97
N GLY A 116 -3.65 -15.31 -14.44
CA GLY A 116 -4.28 -15.45 -15.75
C GLY A 116 -3.33 -15.14 -16.90
N GLU A 117 -2.58 -14.04 -16.83
CA GLU A 117 -1.53 -13.70 -17.80
C GLU A 117 -0.45 -14.78 -17.84
N GLY A 118 0.01 -15.24 -16.67
CA GLY A 118 1.00 -16.32 -16.58
C GLY A 118 0.51 -17.67 -17.14
N ARG A 119 -0.80 -17.86 -17.32
CA ARG A 119 -1.37 -19.03 -18.05
C ARG A 119 -1.50 -18.77 -19.54
N ALA A 120 -1.75 -17.53 -19.95
CA ALA A 120 -1.81 -17.14 -21.36
C ALA A 120 -0.42 -17.21 -22.02
N GLU A 121 0.62 -16.73 -21.35
CA GLU A 121 2.01 -16.80 -21.84
C GLU A 121 2.51 -18.24 -22.01
N ARG A 122 2.14 -19.15 -21.10
CA ARG A 122 2.48 -20.59 -21.20
C ARG A 122 1.73 -21.36 -22.30
N ARG A 123 0.75 -20.71 -22.93
CA ARG A 123 -0.05 -21.27 -24.03
C ARG A 123 0.24 -20.59 -25.37
N ALA A 124 1.11 -19.58 -25.39
CA ALA A 124 1.62 -19.04 -26.63
C ALA A 124 2.64 -20.04 -27.24
N PRO A 125 2.51 -20.36 -28.55
CA PRO A 125 3.33 -21.38 -29.23
C PRO A 125 4.81 -21.00 -29.35
#